data_AF-A0A969SLT0-F1
#
_entry.id   AF-A0A969SLT0-F1
#
_cell.length_a   1.000
_cell.length_b   1.000
_cell.length_c   1.000
_cell.angle_alpha   90.00
_cell.angle_beta   90.00
_cell.angle_gamma   90.00
#
_symmetry.space_group_name_H-M   'P 1'
#
loop_
_entity.id
_entity.type
_entity.pdbx_description
1 polymer ?
#
loop_
_entity_poly.entity_id
_entity_poly.type
_entity_poly.pdbx_seq_one_letter_code
_entity_poly.pdbx_strand_id
1 'polypeptide(L)'
;MRVRQETFDTYWRFATLRQEIFFNKLKNVPPPWTSDPILNTYKFCNAYRVSDRVSQYLIKNVIYDENRSQNEEEVLCRILLFKIFNKIETWKYLENRIGDYITLSNFDFNLYSKILEEAMDSGYAIYTSAYMSCASKEFGYEKKHQNHLALIQKMIFKDKVITRIVKAKTLEGVFSIIQEYPLLGKFMAYQLATDINYSEIVDFDDNSFTIAGPGAERGIDKCFLDTGGKTYSDIIHWMTENQEQEFQRLGLNFQSLWGRPLQAIDCQNLFCETDKYCREAFPNLKSNRKKIKSKFTVTPQPIDYFYPPKWRINDKVKKSLAQRLPNLEPHKQQIIELKFTPKQRNIKKTKPENESNYQQLSLEDTIIDNLLAPIGNNIHQSADNISTLKKKNQHETQSGHKKNKNAQKAQNIKTEQSQQLCLF
;
A
#
# COMPACT_ATOMS: atom_id res chain seq x y z
N MET A 1 27.03 1.31 -18.83
CA MET A 1 25.82 0.47 -18.69
C MET A 1 25.22 0.28 -20.06
N ARG A 2 24.69 -0.90 -20.35
CA ARG A 2 23.95 -1.18 -21.58
C ARG A 2 22.55 -1.67 -21.21
N VAL A 3 21.54 -0.97 -21.71
CA VAL A 3 20.13 -1.27 -21.42
C VAL A 3 19.49 -2.10 -22.53
N ARG A 4 18.46 -2.86 -22.16
CA ARG A 4 17.49 -3.41 -23.10
C ARG A 4 16.40 -2.35 -23.28
N GLN A 5 16.47 -1.61 -24.39
CA GLN A 5 15.73 -0.35 -24.55
C GLN A 5 14.23 -0.47 -24.29
N GLU A 6 13.55 -1.49 -24.84
CA GLU A 6 12.10 -1.64 -24.68
C GLU A 6 11.64 -1.81 -23.23
N THR A 7 12.32 -2.66 -22.46
CA THR A 7 11.97 -2.89 -21.04
C THR A 7 12.41 -1.75 -20.16
N PHE A 8 13.55 -1.12 -20.47
CA PHE A 8 14.01 0.07 -19.79
C PHE A 8 13.04 1.25 -20.00
N ASP A 9 12.57 1.49 -21.21
CA ASP A 9 11.54 2.50 -21.49
C ASP A 9 10.20 2.13 -20.84
N THR A 10 9.89 0.84 -20.78
CA THR A 10 8.68 0.34 -20.09
C THR A 10 8.69 0.70 -18.60
N TYR A 11 9.84 0.68 -17.93
CA TYR A 11 9.94 1.11 -16.53
C TYR A 11 9.39 2.54 -16.33
N TRP A 12 9.85 3.49 -17.16
CA TRP A 12 9.47 4.90 -17.05
C TRP A 12 8.03 5.16 -17.49
N ARG A 13 7.59 4.49 -18.57
CA ARG A 13 6.17 4.52 -19.00
C ARG A 13 5.25 3.96 -17.93
N PHE A 14 5.63 2.82 -17.33
CA PHE A 14 4.88 2.21 -16.24
C PHE A 14 4.78 3.15 -15.02
N ALA A 15 5.89 3.77 -14.61
CA ALA A 15 5.88 4.75 -13.50
C ALA A 15 4.89 5.90 -13.77
N THR A 16 4.92 6.45 -15.00
CA THR A 16 4.03 7.53 -15.45
C THR A 16 2.57 7.10 -15.45
N LEU A 17 2.24 5.98 -16.10
CA LEU A 17 0.88 5.44 -16.15
C LEU A 17 0.33 5.13 -14.75
N ARG A 18 1.16 4.57 -13.86
CA ARG A 18 0.73 4.28 -12.48
C ARG A 18 0.39 5.55 -11.71
N GLN A 19 1.11 6.63 -11.97
CA GLN A 19 0.90 7.91 -11.31
C GLN A 19 -0.30 8.67 -11.88
N GLU A 20 -0.56 8.57 -13.19
CA GLU A 20 -1.81 9.04 -13.80
C GLU A 20 -3.03 8.33 -13.20
N ILE A 21 -2.99 7.00 -13.11
CA ILE A 21 -4.06 6.22 -12.47
C ILE A 21 -4.24 6.64 -11.00
N PHE A 22 -3.16 6.92 -10.28
CA PHE A 22 -3.24 7.42 -8.90
C PHE A 22 -3.99 8.75 -8.84
N PHE A 23 -3.64 9.74 -9.67
CA PHE A 23 -4.33 11.03 -9.68
C PHE A 23 -5.76 10.96 -10.23
N ASN A 24 -6.05 10.09 -11.19
CA ASN A 24 -7.41 9.84 -11.67
C ASN A 24 -8.31 9.31 -10.55
N LYS A 25 -7.81 8.33 -9.78
CA LYS A 25 -8.48 7.84 -8.57
C LYS A 25 -8.60 8.92 -7.50
N LEU A 26 -7.54 9.70 -7.29
CA LEU A 26 -7.53 10.79 -6.32
C LEU A 26 -8.64 11.80 -6.62
N LYS A 27 -8.90 12.10 -7.90
CA LYS A 27 -9.89 13.07 -8.38
C LYS A 27 -11.30 12.50 -8.55
N ASN A 28 -11.55 11.23 -8.18
CA ASN A 28 -12.81 10.51 -8.40
C ASN A 28 -13.23 10.41 -9.89
N VAL A 29 -12.27 10.34 -10.81
CA VAL A 29 -12.56 10.04 -12.22
C VAL A 29 -13.11 8.61 -12.31
N PRO A 30 -14.20 8.36 -13.05
CA PRO A 30 -14.74 7.01 -13.21
C PRO A 30 -13.77 6.10 -13.99
N PRO A 31 -13.78 4.77 -13.76
CA PRO A 31 -12.98 3.83 -14.54
C PRO A 31 -13.48 3.73 -16.00
N PRO A 32 -12.63 3.27 -16.94
CA PRO A 32 -11.24 2.83 -16.74
C PRO A 32 -10.28 4.01 -16.54
N TRP A 33 -9.31 3.87 -15.64
CA TRP A 33 -8.35 4.95 -15.32
C TRP A 33 -7.14 5.02 -16.24
N THR A 34 -7.01 4.06 -17.15
CA THR A 34 -5.96 3.96 -18.16
C THR A 34 -6.50 3.14 -19.34
N SER A 35 -5.93 3.33 -20.53
CA SER A 35 -6.16 2.47 -21.69
C SER A 35 -5.31 1.20 -21.66
N ASP A 36 -4.34 1.09 -20.75
CA ASP A 36 -3.44 -0.06 -20.66
C ASP A 36 -4.20 -1.32 -20.17
N PRO A 37 -4.28 -2.39 -20.99
CA PRO A 37 -5.05 -3.59 -20.65
C PRO A 37 -4.41 -4.40 -19.50
N ILE A 38 -3.09 -4.35 -19.34
CA ILE A 38 -2.37 -5.08 -18.29
C ILE A 38 -2.67 -4.42 -16.94
N LEU A 39 -2.60 -3.09 -16.86
CA LEU A 39 -2.89 -2.32 -15.65
C LEU A 39 -4.37 -2.36 -15.25
N ASN A 40 -5.28 -2.48 -16.22
CA ASN A 40 -6.71 -2.69 -15.93
C ASN A 40 -7.03 -4.11 -15.43
N THR A 41 -6.22 -5.11 -15.81
CA THR A 41 -6.47 -6.52 -15.48
C THR A 41 -5.82 -6.95 -14.16
N TYR A 42 -4.60 -6.49 -13.89
CA TYR A 42 -3.78 -7.01 -12.80
C TYR A 42 -3.47 -5.99 -11.71
N LYS A 43 -3.25 -6.48 -10.49
CA LYS A 43 -2.93 -5.63 -9.34
C LYS A 43 -1.44 -5.21 -9.35
N PHE A 44 -1.23 -3.90 -9.38
CA PHE A 44 0.08 -3.26 -9.21
C PHE A 44 0.06 -2.26 -8.05
N CYS A 45 1.23 -2.03 -7.46
CA CYS A 45 1.44 -0.94 -6.49
C CYS A 45 1.41 0.44 -7.18
N ASN A 46 1.34 1.51 -6.41
CA ASN A 46 1.54 2.87 -6.94
C ASN A 46 3.02 3.12 -7.27
N ALA A 47 3.30 4.17 -8.05
CA ALA A 47 4.66 4.58 -8.33
C ALA A 47 5.38 5.00 -7.03
N TYR A 48 4.68 5.75 -6.18
CA TYR A 48 5.12 6.05 -4.83
C TYR A 48 4.59 5.00 -3.84
N ARG A 49 5.50 4.24 -3.22
CA ARG A 49 5.15 3.17 -2.25
C ARG A 49 4.31 3.69 -1.10
N VAL A 50 4.62 4.90 -0.65
CA VAL A 50 3.94 5.60 0.45
C VAL A 50 2.44 5.79 0.17
N SER A 51 2.05 5.86 -1.11
CA SER A 51 0.65 6.03 -1.54
C SER A 51 -0.15 4.72 -1.60
N ASP A 52 0.49 3.57 -1.37
CA ASP A 52 -0.23 2.30 -1.26
C ASP A 52 -1.13 2.25 -0.03
N ARG A 53 -2.27 1.56 -0.15
CA ARG A 53 -3.30 1.52 0.90
C ARG A 53 -2.77 1.07 2.27
N VAL A 54 -1.87 0.07 2.28
CA VAL A 54 -1.26 -0.43 3.52
C VAL A 54 -0.29 0.59 4.11
N SER A 55 0.52 1.25 3.28
CA SER A 55 1.41 2.34 3.71
C SER A 55 0.62 3.52 4.27
N GLN A 56 -0.48 3.91 3.62
CA GLN A 56 -1.36 4.97 4.08
C GLN A 56 -2.02 4.64 5.42
N TYR A 57 -2.43 3.38 5.62
CA TYR A 57 -2.96 2.94 6.91
C TYR A 57 -1.88 2.94 8.00
N LEU A 58 -0.67 2.45 7.70
CA LEU A 58 0.47 2.53 8.62
C LEU A 58 0.70 3.98 9.06
N ILE A 59 0.86 4.90 8.11
CA ILE A 59 1.16 6.30 8.42
C ILE A 59 0.02 6.92 9.23
N LYS A 60 -1.22 6.86 8.74
CA LYS A 60 -2.34 7.59 9.34
C LYS A 60 -2.84 6.97 10.64
N ASN A 61 -2.97 5.64 10.71
CA ASN A 61 -3.68 4.95 11.79
C ASN A 61 -2.74 4.28 12.81
N VAL A 62 -1.50 3.97 12.42
CA VAL A 62 -0.54 3.27 13.28
C VAL A 62 0.52 4.23 13.81
N ILE A 63 1.01 5.17 12.99
CA ILE A 63 2.03 6.16 13.39
C ILE A 63 1.36 7.41 13.97
N TYR A 64 0.57 8.13 13.16
CA TYR A 64 0.11 9.50 13.44
C TYR A 64 -1.34 9.62 13.95
N ASP A 65 -1.95 8.53 14.44
CA ASP A 65 -3.28 8.62 15.04
C ASP A 65 -3.21 9.47 16.33
N GLU A 66 -3.96 10.56 16.37
CA GLU A 66 -3.96 11.53 17.47
C GLU A 66 -4.44 10.94 18.81
N ASN A 67 -5.16 9.82 18.76
CA ASN A 67 -5.62 9.11 19.96
C ASN A 67 -4.55 8.20 20.57
N ARG A 68 -3.36 8.10 19.96
CA ARG A 68 -2.27 7.22 20.40
C ARG A 68 -1.10 8.00 20.97
N SER A 69 -0.38 7.35 21.88
CA SER A 69 0.92 7.84 22.35
C SER A 69 1.91 8.01 21.20
N GLN A 70 2.52 9.20 21.16
CA GLN A 70 3.59 9.57 20.22
C GLN A 70 4.99 9.36 20.83
N ASN A 71 5.08 8.69 21.99
CA ASN A 71 6.37 8.27 22.55
C ASN A 71 7.08 7.31 21.59
N GLU A 72 8.42 7.43 21.50
CA GLU A 72 9.25 6.64 20.59
C GLU A 72 9.09 5.12 20.75
N GLU A 73 8.97 4.62 21.98
CA GLU A 73 8.80 3.19 22.24
C GLU A 73 7.46 2.69 21.71
N GLU A 74 6.41 3.47 21.95
CA GLU A 74 5.05 3.17 21.51
C GLU A 74 4.93 3.19 19.98
N VAL A 75 5.48 4.21 19.32
CA VAL A 75 5.46 4.33 17.85
C VAL A 75 6.23 3.18 17.21
N LEU A 76 7.47 2.93 17.64
CA LEU A 76 8.30 1.88 17.05
C LEU A 76 7.75 0.47 17.31
N CYS A 77 7.17 0.23 18.49
CA CYS A 77 6.46 -1.03 18.77
C CYS A 77 5.32 -1.27 17.76
N ARG A 78 4.47 -0.26 17.54
CA ARG A 78 3.34 -0.38 16.62
C ARG A 78 3.81 -0.60 15.18
N ILE A 79 4.86 0.09 14.73
CA ILE A 79 5.44 -0.09 13.39
C ILE A 79 5.96 -1.52 13.22
N LEU A 80 6.77 -2.01 14.16
CA LEU A 80 7.32 -3.37 14.13
C LEU A 80 6.20 -4.41 14.07
N LEU A 81 5.22 -4.33 14.97
CA LEU A 81 4.12 -5.29 15.02
C LEU A 81 3.25 -5.25 13.75
N PHE A 82 2.86 -4.06 13.29
CA PHE A 82 2.02 -3.91 12.09
C PHE A 82 2.71 -4.52 10.87
N LYS A 83 4.01 -4.25 10.70
CA LYS A 83 4.77 -4.64 9.51
C LYS A 83 4.98 -6.15 9.39
N ILE A 84 5.05 -6.87 10.50
CA ILE A 84 5.19 -8.34 10.49
C ILE A 84 4.00 -9.01 9.79
N PHE A 85 2.78 -8.54 10.05
CA PHE A 85 1.57 -9.05 9.39
C PHE A 85 1.30 -8.34 8.06
N ASN A 86 1.70 -7.06 7.98
CA ASN A 86 1.55 -6.15 6.84
C ASN A 86 0.14 -6.17 6.24
N LYS A 87 -0.88 -6.26 7.10
CA LYS A 87 -2.29 -6.43 6.71
C LYS A 87 -3.20 -5.61 7.62
N ILE A 88 -3.97 -4.72 7.02
CA ILE A 88 -4.88 -3.79 7.74
C ILE A 88 -5.93 -4.56 8.53
N GLU A 89 -6.50 -5.60 7.93
CA GLU A 89 -7.57 -6.39 8.55
C GLU A 89 -7.06 -7.12 9.79
N THR A 90 -5.83 -7.65 9.76
CA THR A 90 -5.20 -8.30 10.93
C THR A 90 -5.01 -7.31 12.08
N TRP A 91 -4.52 -6.10 11.77
CA TRP A 91 -4.36 -5.05 12.77
C TRP A 91 -5.69 -4.67 13.42
N LYS A 92 -6.72 -4.39 12.60
CA LYS A 92 -8.06 -4.05 13.10
C LYS A 92 -8.68 -5.18 13.91
N TYR A 93 -8.48 -6.42 13.49
CA TYR A 93 -8.99 -7.58 14.20
C TYR A 93 -8.34 -7.72 15.58
N LEU A 94 -7.02 -7.53 15.69
CA LEU A 94 -6.32 -7.52 16.97
C LEU A 94 -6.91 -6.47 17.92
N GLU A 95 -7.01 -5.20 17.49
CA GLU A 95 -7.53 -4.12 18.34
C GLU A 95 -8.99 -4.36 18.74
N ASN A 96 -9.83 -4.82 17.82
CA ASN A 96 -11.22 -5.13 18.12
C ASN A 96 -11.36 -6.24 19.18
N ARG A 97 -10.51 -7.28 19.11
CA ARG A 97 -10.54 -8.41 20.03
C ARG A 97 -9.88 -8.12 21.38
N ILE A 98 -8.89 -7.24 21.41
CA ILE A 98 -8.31 -6.69 22.64
C ILE A 98 -9.33 -5.77 23.34
N GLY A 99 -10.14 -5.05 22.55
CA GLY A 99 -11.11 -4.08 23.06
C GLY A 99 -10.51 -2.71 23.37
N ASP A 100 -9.26 -2.47 22.95
CA ASP A 100 -8.51 -1.22 23.15
C ASP A 100 -7.42 -1.08 22.07
N TYR A 101 -6.76 0.08 22.02
CA TYR A 101 -5.59 0.31 21.18
C TYR A 101 -4.43 -0.58 21.58
N ILE A 102 -3.66 -1.08 20.60
CA ILE A 102 -2.39 -1.76 20.87
C ILE A 102 -1.40 -0.76 21.50
N THR A 103 -0.88 -1.09 22.67
CA THR A 103 0.15 -0.35 23.41
C THR A 103 1.26 -1.29 23.86
N LEU A 104 2.39 -0.74 24.29
CA LEU A 104 3.46 -1.56 24.89
C LEU A 104 2.99 -2.28 26.14
N SER A 105 2.22 -1.60 26.99
CA SER A 105 1.78 -2.14 28.28
C SER A 105 0.77 -3.29 28.15
N ASN A 106 0.02 -3.35 27.04
CA ASN A 106 -0.97 -4.41 26.79
C ASN A 106 -0.49 -5.48 25.82
N PHE A 107 0.77 -5.41 25.35
CA PHE A 107 1.33 -6.46 24.54
C PHE A 107 1.51 -7.74 25.38
N ASP A 108 0.69 -8.74 25.09
CA ASP A 108 0.75 -10.06 25.72
C ASP A 108 0.85 -11.16 24.66
N PHE A 109 1.91 -11.95 24.74
CA PHE A 109 2.19 -13.00 23.76
C PHE A 109 1.04 -14.01 23.64
N ASN A 110 0.50 -14.48 24.77
CA ASN A 110 -0.50 -15.55 24.81
C ASN A 110 -1.84 -15.07 24.27
N LEU A 111 -2.26 -13.87 24.67
CA LEU A 111 -3.48 -13.24 24.20
C LEU A 111 -3.43 -12.98 22.69
N TYR A 112 -2.34 -12.38 22.20
CA TYR A 112 -2.20 -12.08 20.78
C TYR A 112 -2.12 -13.37 19.96
N SER A 113 -1.40 -14.40 20.43
CA SER A 113 -1.36 -15.69 19.77
C SER A 113 -2.75 -16.33 19.68
N LYS A 114 -3.52 -16.30 20.77
CA LYS A 114 -4.89 -16.83 20.80
C LYS A 114 -5.81 -16.09 19.82
N ILE A 115 -5.78 -14.76 19.82
CA ILE A 115 -6.61 -13.95 18.91
C ILE A 115 -6.27 -14.26 17.44
N LEU A 116 -4.97 -14.34 17.11
CA LEU A 116 -4.54 -14.64 15.74
C LEU A 116 -4.88 -16.08 15.33
N GLU A 117 -4.81 -17.03 16.26
CA GLU A 117 -5.27 -18.40 16.02
C GLU A 117 -6.76 -18.43 15.69
N GLU A 118 -7.60 -17.79 16.50
CA GLU A 118 -9.05 -17.75 16.29
C GLU A 118 -9.42 -17.13 14.94
N ALA A 119 -8.66 -16.13 14.49
CA ALA A 119 -8.81 -15.58 13.14
C ALA A 119 -8.50 -16.65 12.08
N MET A 120 -7.39 -17.37 12.22
CA MET A 120 -6.97 -18.42 11.29
C MET A 120 -7.96 -19.59 11.26
N ASP A 121 -8.43 -20.05 12.42
CA ASP A 121 -9.42 -21.12 12.57
C ASP A 121 -10.77 -20.74 11.92
N SER A 122 -11.10 -19.45 11.93
CA SER A 122 -12.27 -18.89 11.24
C SER A 122 -12.04 -18.67 9.73
N GLY A 123 -10.93 -19.15 9.17
CA GLY A 123 -10.61 -19.05 7.74
C GLY A 123 -9.99 -17.71 7.30
N TYR A 124 -9.68 -16.80 8.24
CA TYR A 124 -9.03 -15.53 7.89
C TYR A 124 -7.52 -15.70 7.70
N ALA A 125 -7.03 -15.36 6.51
CA ALA A 125 -5.60 -15.21 6.30
C ALA A 125 -5.07 -13.98 7.05
N ILE A 126 -4.15 -14.16 7.99
CA ILE A 126 -3.59 -13.05 8.80
C ILE A 126 -2.39 -12.34 8.16
N TYR A 127 -1.85 -12.88 7.07
CA TYR A 127 -0.74 -12.29 6.31
C TYR A 127 -1.18 -11.89 4.90
N THR A 128 -0.40 -11.02 4.26
CA THR A 128 -0.47 -10.81 2.81
C THR A 128 0.33 -11.87 2.04
N SER A 129 -0.04 -12.13 0.79
CA SER A 129 0.65 -13.10 -0.07
C SER A 129 2.11 -12.74 -0.40
N ALA A 130 2.51 -11.48 -0.20
CA ALA A 130 3.86 -10.99 -0.46
C ALA A 130 4.82 -11.17 0.74
N TYR A 131 4.31 -11.41 1.95
CA TYR A 131 5.08 -11.41 3.21
C TYR A 131 5.26 -12.84 3.78
N MET A 132 5.15 -13.86 2.93
CA MET A 132 5.10 -15.26 3.34
C MET A 132 6.46 -15.90 3.70
N SER A 133 7.57 -15.15 3.72
CA SER A 133 8.90 -15.76 3.98
C SER A 133 9.11 -16.19 5.43
N CYS A 134 9.87 -17.28 5.56
CA CYS A 134 10.33 -18.04 6.74
C CYS A 134 9.27 -18.79 7.55
N ALA A 135 9.09 -20.06 7.20
CA ALA A 135 8.58 -21.11 8.07
C ALA A 135 9.72 -21.68 8.95
N SER A 136 10.55 -20.83 9.55
CA SER A 136 11.56 -21.28 10.51
C SER A 136 10.97 -21.25 11.91
N LYS A 137 11.14 -22.36 12.63
CA LYS A 137 10.84 -22.50 14.06
C LYS A 137 11.94 -21.85 14.90
N GLU A 138 12.36 -20.65 14.52
CA GLU A 138 13.51 -19.96 15.11
C GLU A 138 13.39 -19.83 16.63
N PHE A 139 12.16 -19.61 17.10
CA PHE A 139 11.85 -19.46 18.52
C PHE A 139 11.20 -20.72 19.11
N GLY A 140 11.30 -21.87 18.43
CA GLY A 140 10.80 -23.15 18.90
C GLY A 140 9.29 -23.37 18.78
N TYR A 141 8.53 -22.40 18.27
CA TYR A 141 7.07 -22.55 18.09
C TYR A 141 6.74 -23.22 16.75
N GLU A 142 5.73 -24.08 16.75
CA GLU A 142 5.23 -24.72 15.52
C GLU A 142 4.54 -23.72 14.59
N LYS A 143 3.83 -22.75 15.16
CA LYS A 143 2.99 -21.83 14.40
C LYS A 143 3.76 -20.57 14.04
N LYS A 144 3.62 -20.12 12.79
CA LYS A 144 4.36 -18.97 12.26
C LYS A 144 4.11 -17.68 13.04
N HIS A 145 2.86 -17.37 13.38
CA HIS A 145 2.52 -16.15 14.11
C HIS A 145 3.10 -16.14 15.53
N GLN A 146 3.28 -17.31 16.16
CA GLN A 146 3.95 -17.41 17.46
C GLN A 146 5.43 -17.05 17.36
N ASN A 147 6.15 -17.57 16.36
CA ASN A 147 7.55 -17.17 16.14
C ASN A 147 7.70 -15.66 15.88
N HIS A 148 6.77 -15.09 15.13
CA HIS A 148 6.72 -13.65 14.89
C HIS A 148 6.43 -12.82 16.16
N LEU A 149 5.49 -13.26 17.01
CA LEU A 149 5.24 -12.59 18.29
C LEU A 149 6.43 -12.75 19.24
N ALA A 150 7.10 -13.90 19.23
CA ALA A 150 8.32 -14.14 20.01
C ALA A 150 9.48 -13.25 19.55
N LEU A 151 9.60 -13.03 18.23
CA LEU A 151 10.53 -12.06 17.66
C LEU A 151 10.27 -10.64 18.19
N ILE A 152 9.03 -10.16 18.10
CA ILE A 152 8.64 -8.85 18.64
C ILE A 152 8.96 -8.75 20.13
N GLN A 153 8.63 -9.81 20.89
CA GLN A 153 8.91 -9.84 22.32
C GLN A 153 10.42 -9.76 22.63
N LYS A 154 11.25 -10.49 21.87
CA LYS A 154 12.72 -10.42 21.99
C LYS A 154 13.23 -9.02 21.64
N MET A 155 12.85 -8.48 20.49
CA MET A 155 13.27 -7.16 20.00
C MET A 155 12.98 -6.06 21.02
N ILE A 156 11.74 -6.02 21.53
CA ILE A 156 11.26 -4.93 22.37
C ILE A 156 11.67 -5.12 23.83
N PHE A 157 11.43 -6.29 24.42
CA PHE A 157 11.54 -6.46 25.86
C PHE A 157 12.90 -6.99 26.32
N LYS A 158 13.54 -7.86 25.53
CA LYS A 158 14.85 -8.45 25.88
C LYS A 158 16.00 -7.58 25.40
N ASP A 159 16.01 -7.24 24.11
CA ASP A 159 17.17 -6.61 23.48
C ASP A 159 17.08 -5.07 23.45
N LYS A 160 15.92 -4.51 23.81
CA LYS A 160 15.67 -3.06 23.84
C LYS A 160 16.05 -2.38 22.50
N VAL A 161 15.66 -2.99 21.38
CA VAL A 161 16.05 -2.57 20.03
C VAL A 161 15.69 -1.10 19.74
N ILE A 162 14.62 -0.60 20.34
CA ILE A 162 14.14 0.77 20.17
C ILE A 162 15.24 1.78 20.52
N THR A 163 15.92 1.62 21.66
CA THR A 163 17.00 2.51 22.08
C THR A 163 18.16 2.52 21.07
N ARG A 164 18.41 1.38 20.41
CA ARG A 164 19.45 1.28 19.37
C ARG A 164 19.02 2.01 18.09
N ILE A 165 17.76 1.85 17.68
CA ILE A 165 17.18 2.51 16.50
C ILE A 165 17.22 4.03 16.67
N VAL A 166 16.76 4.55 17.81
CA VAL A 166 16.76 6.00 18.12
C VAL A 166 18.18 6.59 18.11
N LYS A 167 19.18 5.80 18.53
CA LYS A 167 20.59 6.24 18.54
C LYS A 167 21.28 6.10 17.19
N ALA A 168 20.69 5.42 16.22
CA ALA A 168 21.27 5.24 14.90
C ALA A 168 21.52 6.60 14.22
N LYS A 169 22.59 6.66 13.41
CA LYS A 169 23.02 7.91 12.75
C LYS A 169 22.75 7.92 11.26
N THR A 170 22.33 6.79 10.70
CA THR A 170 22.04 6.62 9.28
C THR A 170 20.86 5.67 9.09
N LEU A 171 20.18 5.77 7.94
CA LEU A 171 19.13 4.82 7.55
C LEU A 171 19.70 3.40 7.40
N GLU A 172 20.92 3.27 6.89
CA GLU A 172 21.67 2.02 6.86
C GLU A 172 21.88 1.44 8.27
N GLY A 173 22.20 2.27 9.26
CA GLY A 173 22.36 1.82 10.64
C GLY A 173 21.06 1.26 11.23
N VAL A 174 19.91 1.89 10.95
CA VAL A 174 18.59 1.35 11.32
C VAL A 174 18.35 0.00 10.63
N PHE A 175 18.65 -0.08 9.33
CA PHE A 175 18.56 -1.32 8.56
C PHE A 175 19.42 -2.44 9.17
N SER A 176 20.70 -2.16 9.46
CA SER A 176 21.64 -3.14 10.03
C SER A 176 21.15 -3.66 11.38
N ILE A 177 20.68 -2.79 12.27
CA ILE A 177 20.11 -3.17 13.57
C ILE A 177 18.94 -4.14 13.39
N ILE A 178 18.05 -3.88 12.43
CA ILE A 178 16.87 -4.72 12.20
C ILE A 178 17.26 -6.06 11.55
N GLN A 179 18.24 -6.05 10.65
CA GLN A 179 18.69 -7.24 9.93
C GLN A 179 19.42 -8.25 10.84
N GLU A 180 19.91 -7.84 12.01
CA GLU A 180 20.48 -8.75 13.02
C GLU A 180 19.47 -9.78 13.53
N TYR A 181 18.19 -9.49 13.42
CA TYR A 181 17.14 -10.35 13.94
C TYR A 181 16.75 -11.44 12.95
N PRO A 182 16.54 -12.67 13.44
CA PRO A 182 16.09 -13.75 12.58
C PRO A 182 14.68 -13.45 12.05
N LEU A 183 14.30 -14.11 10.95
CA LEU A 183 13.07 -13.86 10.18
C LEU A 183 13.03 -12.50 9.45
N LEU A 184 13.92 -11.56 9.78
CA LEU A 184 14.01 -10.24 9.14
C LEU A 184 15.16 -10.18 8.13
N GLY A 185 15.01 -10.90 7.02
CA GLY A 185 15.96 -10.82 5.90
C GLY A 185 16.06 -9.41 5.30
N LYS A 186 17.08 -9.18 4.45
CA LYS A 186 17.41 -7.87 3.83
C LYS A 186 16.18 -7.08 3.36
N PHE A 187 15.28 -7.72 2.61
CA PHE A 187 14.08 -7.04 2.12
C PHE A 187 13.21 -6.52 3.28
N MET A 188 12.93 -7.36 4.29
CA MET A 188 12.06 -6.96 5.40
C MET A 188 12.69 -5.86 6.24
N ALA A 189 13.99 -5.99 6.54
CA ALA A 189 14.74 -4.99 7.29
C ALA A 189 14.71 -3.63 6.59
N TYR A 190 14.88 -3.59 5.26
CA TYR A 190 14.81 -2.34 4.51
C TYR A 190 13.40 -1.73 4.50
N GLN A 191 12.37 -2.57 4.34
CA GLN A 191 10.98 -2.09 4.43
C GLN A 191 10.64 -1.52 5.81
N LEU A 192 11.10 -2.16 6.88
CA LEU A 192 10.93 -1.68 8.25
C LEU A 192 11.70 -0.37 8.49
N ALA A 193 12.96 -0.28 8.05
CA ALA A 193 13.76 0.94 8.17
C ALA A 193 13.07 2.12 7.46
N THR A 194 12.51 1.89 6.26
CA THR A 194 11.71 2.90 5.55
C THR A 194 10.43 3.26 6.32
N ASP A 195 9.71 2.27 6.84
CA ASP A 195 8.47 2.48 7.59
C ASP A 195 8.71 3.26 8.90
N ILE A 196 9.85 3.03 9.55
CA ILE A 196 10.33 3.82 10.69
C ILE A 196 10.68 5.25 10.25
N ASN A 197 11.34 5.43 9.10
CA ASN A 197 11.67 6.74 8.54
C ASN A 197 10.43 7.55 8.09
N TYR A 198 9.24 6.95 8.01
CA TYR A 198 8.00 7.72 7.84
C TYR A 198 7.51 8.38 9.13
N SER A 199 8.00 7.95 10.31
CA SER A 199 7.72 8.59 11.59
C SER A 199 8.62 9.80 11.84
N GLU A 200 8.34 10.56 12.90
CA GLU A 200 9.19 11.65 13.40
C GLU A 200 10.31 11.15 14.33
N ILE A 201 10.42 9.82 14.57
CA ILE A 201 11.44 9.25 15.47
C ILE A 201 12.84 9.33 14.86
N VAL A 202 12.93 9.20 13.54
CA VAL A 202 14.16 9.39 12.77
C VAL A 202 13.86 10.19 11.51
N ASP A 203 14.87 10.93 11.03
CA ASP A 203 14.73 11.77 9.84
C ASP A 203 15.95 11.69 8.93
N PHE A 204 16.09 10.55 8.27
CA PHE A 204 17.13 10.35 7.27
C PHE A 204 16.59 10.67 5.87
N ASP A 205 17.49 11.04 4.95
CA ASP A 205 17.17 11.14 3.54
C ASP A 205 16.76 9.75 3.01
N ASP A 206 15.60 9.66 2.34
CA ASP A 206 15.08 8.43 1.74
C ASP A 206 15.98 7.89 0.61
N ASN A 207 16.90 8.72 0.08
CA ASN A 207 17.92 8.32 -0.89
C ASN A 207 19.27 7.99 -0.26
N SER A 208 19.43 8.10 1.06
CA SER A 208 20.72 7.81 1.72
C SER A 208 21.09 6.33 1.73
N PHE A 209 20.11 5.44 1.54
CA PHE A 209 20.32 4.00 1.56
C PHE A 209 19.21 3.26 0.81
N THR A 210 19.57 2.25 0.01
CA THR A 210 18.61 1.36 -0.64
C THR A 210 19.15 -0.05 -0.79
N ILE A 211 18.25 -1.03 -0.76
CA ILE A 211 18.56 -2.44 -1.06
C ILE A 211 17.53 -2.94 -2.06
N ALA A 212 18.01 -3.58 -3.14
CA ALA A 212 17.13 -4.27 -4.07
C ALA A 212 16.53 -5.52 -3.40
N GLY A 213 15.20 -5.61 -3.38
CA GLY A 213 14.51 -6.86 -3.07
C GLY A 213 14.51 -7.81 -4.27
N PRO A 214 14.22 -9.12 -4.11
CA PRO A 214 14.32 -10.10 -5.19
C PRO A 214 13.47 -9.78 -6.43
N GLY A 215 12.35 -9.06 -6.26
CA GLY A 215 11.55 -8.57 -7.37
C GLY A 215 12.22 -7.45 -8.16
N ALA A 216 12.89 -6.54 -7.46
CA ALA A 216 13.63 -5.45 -8.08
C ALA A 216 14.86 -5.95 -8.82
N GLU A 217 15.61 -6.90 -8.26
CA GLU A 217 16.77 -7.53 -8.91
C GLU A 217 16.36 -8.11 -10.28
N ARG A 218 15.29 -8.92 -10.33
CA ARG A 218 14.76 -9.44 -11.61
C ARG A 218 14.26 -8.35 -12.55
N GLY A 219 13.74 -7.25 -12.02
CA GLY A 219 13.32 -6.09 -12.81
C GLY A 219 14.51 -5.41 -13.47
N ILE A 220 15.60 -5.24 -12.72
CA ILE A 220 16.86 -4.70 -13.22
C ILE A 220 17.44 -5.62 -14.28
N ASP A 221 17.50 -6.93 -14.05
CA ASP A 221 18.01 -7.90 -15.04
C ASP A 221 17.21 -7.89 -16.36
N LYS A 222 15.91 -7.56 -16.28
CA LYS A 222 15.07 -7.37 -17.46
C LYS A 222 15.36 -6.06 -18.17
N CYS A 223 15.73 -5.00 -17.47
CA CYS A 223 15.99 -3.67 -18.05
C CYS A 223 17.43 -3.51 -18.54
N PHE A 224 18.40 -4.20 -17.93
CA PHE A 224 19.83 -4.03 -18.20
C PHE A 224 20.42 -5.30 -18.83
N LEU A 225 21.17 -5.13 -19.92
CA LEU A 225 22.00 -6.17 -20.51
C LEU A 225 23.35 -6.27 -19.80
N ASP A 226 23.84 -5.13 -19.30
CA ASP A 226 25.09 -5.02 -18.56
C ASP A 226 25.02 -3.77 -17.64
N THR A 227 25.19 -3.97 -16.34
CA THR A 227 25.23 -2.87 -15.35
C THR A 227 26.59 -2.16 -15.31
N GLY A 228 27.58 -2.61 -16.09
CA GLY A 228 28.92 -2.04 -16.12
C GLY A 228 29.61 -2.13 -14.75
N GLY A 229 29.45 -3.27 -14.07
CA GLY A 229 30.03 -3.52 -12.75
C GLY A 229 29.28 -2.89 -11.57
N LYS A 230 28.19 -2.15 -11.81
CA LYS A 230 27.37 -1.55 -10.75
C LYS A 230 26.52 -2.59 -10.02
N THR A 231 26.37 -2.40 -8.72
CA THR A 231 25.45 -3.18 -7.89
C THR A 231 23.99 -2.80 -8.18
N TYR A 232 23.04 -3.63 -7.76
CA TYR A 232 21.61 -3.28 -7.91
C TYR A 232 21.23 -1.99 -7.16
N SER A 233 21.85 -1.71 -6.01
CA SER A 233 21.62 -0.45 -5.28
C SER A 233 22.14 0.75 -6.06
N ASP A 234 23.32 0.64 -6.68
CA ASP A 234 23.86 1.70 -7.56
C ASP A 234 22.92 1.95 -8.75
N ILE A 235 22.32 0.91 -9.33
CA ILE A 235 21.34 1.07 -10.40
C ILE A 235 20.11 1.81 -9.89
N ILE A 236 19.58 1.48 -8.71
CA ILE A 236 18.41 2.17 -8.14
C ILE A 236 18.70 3.64 -7.88
N HIS A 237 19.87 3.98 -7.32
CA HIS A 237 20.29 5.37 -7.14
C HIS A 237 20.44 6.09 -8.48
N TRP A 238 21.06 5.45 -9.47
CA TRP A 238 21.18 6.01 -10.82
C TRP A 238 19.80 6.31 -11.42
N MET A 239 18.82 5.41 -11.29
CA MET A 239 17.44 5.68 -11.76
C MET A 239 16.86 6.90 -11.03
N THR A 240 17.05 7.00 -9.71
CA THR A 240 16.55 8.11 -8.90
C THR A 240 17.15 9.45 -9.37
N GLU A 241 18.45 9.50 -9.62
CA GLU A 241 19.19 10.70 -10.04
C GLU A 241 18.85 11.13 -11.47
N ASN A 242 18.52 10.19 -12.36
CA ASN A 242 18.32 10.43 -13.78
C ASN A 242 16.83 10.49 -14.18
N GLN A 243 15.89 10.41 -13.23
CA GLN A 243 14.46 10.30 -13.52
C GLN A 243 13.93 11.43 -14.42
N GLU A 244 14.32 12.68 -14.16
CA GLU A 244 13.85 13.83 -14.95
C GLU A 244 14.37 13.79 -16.38
N GLN A 245 15.64 13.41 -16.57
CA GLN A 245 16.25 13.26 -17.90
C GLN A 245 15.57 12.13 -18.68
N GLU A 246 15.24 11.03 -18.03
CA GLU A 246 14.59 9.88 -18.66
C GLU A 246 13.12 10.16 -19.00
N PHE A 247 12.38 10.86 -18.13
CA PHE A 247 11.05 11.35 -18.46
C PHE A 247 11.09 12.29 -19.66
N GLN A 248 12.02 13.25 -19.67
CA GLN A 248 12.20 14.17 -20.79
C GLN A 248 12.58 13.45 -22.09
N ARG A 249 13.54 12.51 -22.04
CA ARG A 249 13.98 11.70 -23.19
C ARG A 249 12.83 10.97 -23.86
N LEU A 250 11.86 10.50 -23.07
CA LEU A 250 10.68 9.77 -23.54
C LEU A 250 9.46 10.66 -23.80
N GLY A 251 9.55 11.98 -23.55
CA GLY A 251 8.42 12.89 -23.66
C GLY A 251 7.29 12.59 -22.66
N LEU A 252 7.61 12.02 -21.50
CA LEU A 252 6.65 11.64 -20.47
C LEU A 252 6.39 12.80 -19.50
N ASN A 253 5.11 13.12 -19.30
CA ASN A 253 4.70 14.11 -18.30
C ASN A 253 4.44 13.45 -16.94
N PHE A 254 5.52 13.12 -16.23
CA PHE A 254 5.42 12.47 -14.93
C PHE A 254 4.93 13.45 -13.85
N GLN A 255 3.81 13.13 -13.19
CA GLN A 255 3.26 13.93 -12.11
C GLN A 255 3.89 13.55 -10.77
N SER A 256 4.80 14.37 -10.24
CA SER A 256 5.44 14.12 -8.95
C SER A 256 4.45 14.05 -7.77
N LEU A 257 4.91 13.60 -6.59
CA LEU A 257 4.09 13.59 -5.38
C LEU A 257 4.05 15.01 -4.77
N TRP A 258 3.32 15.91 -5.42
CA TRP A 258 3.19 17.33 -5.07
C TRP A 258 4.53 18.09 -4.95
N GLY A 259 5.47 17.76 -5.83
CA GLY A 259 6.81 18.34 -5.89
C GLY A 259 7.90 17.44 -5.29
N ARG A 260 7.54 16.35 -4.60
CA ARG A 260 8.51 15.32 -4.19
C ARG A 260 8.77 14.37 -5.38
N PRO A 261 10.02 14.25 -5.86
CA PRO A 261 10.38 13.31 -6.92
C PRO A 261 10.36 11.87 -6.40
N LEU A 262 10.47 10.88 -7.30
CA LEU A 262 10.64 9.48 -6.89
C LEU A 262 11.90 9.36 -6.02
N GLN A 263 11.80 8.59 -4.94
CA GLN A 263 12.93 8.28 -4.06
C GLN A 263 13.47 6.88 -4.34
N ALA A 264 14.62 6.52 -3.79
CA ALA A 264 15.26 5.22 -4.00
C ALA A 264 14.35 4.03 -3.65
N ILE A 265 13.54 4.15 -2.60
CA ILE A 265 12.51 3.14 -2.26
C ILE A 265 11.44 3.02 -3.36
N ASP A 266 11.01 4.12 -3.96
CA ASP A 266 10.01 4.11 -5.04
C ASP A 266 10.61 3.48 -6.29
N CYS A 267 11.83 3.88 -6.67
CA CYS A 267 12.55 3.31 -7.81
C CYS A 267 12.80 1.80 -7.66
N GLN A 268 13.14 1.35 -6.45
CA GLN A 268 13.26 -0.07 -6.12
C GLN A 268 11.92 -0.81 -6.28
N ASN A 269 10.82 -0.24 -5.81
CA ASN A 269 9.50 -0.86 -5.96
C ASN A 269 9.04 -0.89 -7.41
N LEU A 270 9.30 0.17 -8.18
CA LEU A 270 9.01 0.23 -9.60
C LEU A 270 9.71 -0.89 -10.38
N PHE A 271 10.94 -1.28 -10.02
CA PHE A 271 11.58 -2.44 -10.66
C PHE A 271 10.86 -3.75 -10.35
N CYS A 272 10.40 -3.94 -9.11
CA CYS A 272 9.60 -5.11 -8.74
C CYS A 272 8.29 -5.20 -9.56
N GLU A 273 7.63 -4.06 -9.74
CA GLU A 273 6.42 -3.98 -10.54
C GLU A 273 6.71 -4.10 -12.05
N THR A 274 7.85 -3.62 -12.52
CA THR A 274 8.34 -3.80 -13.90
C THR A 274 8.62 -5.27 -14.21
N ASP A 275 9.26 -6.01 -13.29
CA ASP A 275 9.40 -7.48 -13.42
C ASP A 275 8.03 -8.14 -13.62
N LYS A 276 7.04 -7.74 -12.82
CA LYS A 276 5.67 -8.26 -12.89
C LYS A 276 5.00 -7.90 -14.22
N TYR A 277 5.05 -6.65 -14.62
CA TYR A 277 4.44 -6.14 -15.86
C TYR A 277 5.01 -6.82 -17.10
N CYS A 278 6.34 -6.98 -17.15
CA CYS A 278 7.04 -7.63 -18.26
C CYS A 278 6.64 -9.10 -18.47
N ARG A 279 5.99 -9.77 -17.49
CA ARG A 279 5.52 -11.16 -17.69
C ARG A 279 4.43 -11.26 -18.75
N GLU A 280 3.63 -10.19 -18.89
CA GLU A 280 2.57 -10.11 -19.90
C GLU A 280 3.05 -9.31 -21.12
N ALA A 281 3.74 -8.19 -20.92
CA ALA A 281 4.19 -7.34 -22.02
C ALA A 281 5.37 -7.92 -22.83
N PHE A 282 6.26 -8.69 -22.17
CA PHE A 282 7.46 -9.26 -22.78
C PHE A 282 7.64 -10.73 -22.37
N PRO A 283 6.72 -11.63 -22.78
CA PRO A 283 6.69 -13.02 -22.30
C PRO A 283 7.95 -13.82 -22.67
N ASN A 284 8.70 -13.38 -23.69
CA ASN A 284 9.97 -13.98 -24.09
C ASN A 284 11.10 -13.73 -23.09
N LEU A 285 11.02 -12.67 -22.28
CA LEU A 285 11.98 -12.38 -21.22
C LEU A 285 11.68 -13.23 -19.98
N LYS A 286 12.26 -14.44 -19.98
CA LYS A 286 12.05 -15.42 -18.91
C LYS A 286 12.58 -14.91 -17.57
N SER A 287 11.78 -15.16 -16.53
CA SER A 287 12.21 -15.06 -15.13
C SER A 287 11.68 -16.29 -14.38
N ASN A 288 12.10 -16.48 -13.12
CA ASN A 288 11.59 -17.55 -12.25
C ASN A 288 10.06 -17.48 -12.04
N ARG A 289 9.41 -16.37 -12.38
CA ARG A 289 7.95 -16.19 -12.34
C ARG A 289 7.42 -15.92 -13.75
N LYS A 290 6.43 -16.71 -14.19
CA LYS A 290 5.90 -16.66 -15.56
C LYS A 290 4.53 -15.98 -15.72
N LYS A 291 3.72 -15.90 -14.67
CA LYS A 291 2.35 -15.35 -14.74
C LYS A 291 2.08 -14.39 -13.58
N ILE A 292 1.18 -13.44 -13.80
CA ILE A 292 0.62 -12.61 -12.73
C ILE A 292 -0.61 -13.33 -12.13
N LYS A 293 -0.57 -13.62 -10.84
CA LYS A 293 -1.68 -14.33 -10.15
C LYS A 293 -2.77 -13.39 -9.64
N SER A 294 -2.40 -12.18 -9.24
CA SER A 294 -3.32 -11.22 -8.60
C SER A 294 -4.01 -10.35 -9.65
N LYS A 295 -5.31 -10.58 -9.85
CA LYS A 295 -6.16 -9.68 -10.63
C LYS A 295 -6.46 -8.40 -9.85
N PHE A 296 -6.70 -7.32 -10.58
CA PHE A 296 -7.12 -6.07 -9.99
C PHE A 296 -8.61 -6.15 -9.61
N THR A 297 -8.94 -5.59 -8.45
CA THR A 297 -10.31 -5.42 -7.99
C THR A 297 -10.40 -4.06 -7.33
N VAL A 298 -11.42 -3.28 -7.71
CA VAL A 298 -11.62 -1.95 -7.14
C VAL A 298 -11.96 -2.10 -5.66
N THR A 299 -11.22 -1.39 -4.81
CA THR A 299 -11.61 -1.21 -3.41
C THR A 299 -12.43 0.08 -3.32
N PRO A 300 -13.74 0.01 -3.05
CA PRO A 300 -14.64 1.16 -3.16
C PRO A 300 -14.35 2.25 -2.13
N GLN A 301 -13.72 1.90 -1.00
CA GLN A 301 -13.40 2.87 0.05
C GLN A 301 -12.30 3.83 -0.43
N PRO A 302 -12.61 5.14 -0.55
CA PRO A 302 -11.61 6.13 -0.89
C PRO A 302 -10.53 6.18 0.19
N ILE A 303 -9.32 6.58 -0.21
CA ILE A 303 -8.23 6.85 0.74
C ILE A 303 -8.23 8.35 0.99
N ASP A 304 -8.27 8.72 2.27
CA ASP A 304 -7.97 10.07 2.71
C ASP A 304 -6.46 10.16 2.90
N TYR A 305 -5.79 10.63 1.85
CA TYR A 305 -4.33 10.55 1.74
C TYR A 305 -3.66 11.47 2.75
N PHE A 306 -2.72 10.90 3.49
CA PHE A 306 -1.91 11.59 4.48
C PHE A 306 -0.48 11.04 4.42
N TYR A 307 0.48 11.96 4.40
CA TYR A 307 1.90 11.64 4.24
C TYR A 307 2.69 12.11 5.48
N PRO A 308 3.91 11.60 5.70
CA PRO A 308 4.78 12.07 6.78
C PRO A 308 4.82 13.61 6.87
N PRO A 309 4.47 14.22 8.02
CA PRO A 309 4.40 15.68 8.17
C PRO A 309 5.71 16.39 7.81
N LYS A 310 6.87 15.81 8.16
CA LYS A 310 8.20 16.28 7.77
C LYS A 310 8.41 16.50 6.26
N TRP A 311 7.62 15.86 5.39
CA TRP A 311 7.67 16.11 3.95
C TRP A 311 6.97 17.39 3.51
N ARG A 312 6.15 18.02 4.37
CA ARG A 312 5.50 19.32 4.14
C ARG A 312 4.65 19.39 2.86
N ILE A 313 4.03 18.26 2.46
CA ILE A 313 3.14 18.20 1.28
C ILE A 313 1.65 18.14 1.63
N ASN A 314 1.28 17.91 2.89
CA ASN A 314 -0.11 17.64 3.28
C ASN A 314 -1.08 18.80 2.99
N ASP A 315 -0.63 20.06 2.98
CA ASP A 315 -1.50 21.19 2.61
C ASP A 315 -1.86 21.17 1.12
N LYS A 316 -0.90 20.83 0.26
CA LYS A 316 -1.15 20.65 -1.19
C LYS A 316 -2.06 19.45 -1.44
N VAL A 317 -1.88 18.38 -0.67
CA VAL A 317 -2.73 17.18 -0.72
C VAL A 317 -4.17 17.56 -0.36
N LYS A 318 -4.38 18.23 0.79
CA LYS A 318 -5.72 18.71 1.22
C LYS A 318 -6.39 19.56 0.15
N LYS A 319 -5.65 20.49 -0.48
CA LYS A 319 -6.17 21.30 -1.59
C LYS A 319 -6.62 20.44 -2.78
N SER A 320 -5.82 19.45 -3.19
CA SER A 320 -6.21 18.53 -4.26
C SER A 320 -7.40 17.64 -3.88
N LEU A 321 -7.49 17.19 -2.63
CA LEU A 321 -8.61 16.40 -2.12
C LEU A 321 -9.92 17.21 -2.07
N ALA A 322 -9.85 18.50 -1.76
CA ALA A 322 -11.00 19.41 -1.77
C ALA A 322 -11.56 19.66 -3.19
N GLN A 323 -10.75 19.45 -4.22
CA GLN A 323 -11.12 19.61 -5.64
C GLN A 323 -11.62 18.30 -6.28
N ARG A 324 -11.91 17.27 -5.48
CA ARG A 324 -12.44 15.99 -5.96
C ARG A 324 -13.76 16.19 -6.69
N LEU A 325 -13.94 15.46 -7.78
CA LEU A 325 -15.27 15.37 -8.40
C LEU A 325 -16.24 14.76 -7.38
N PRO A 326 -17.49 15.26 -7.31
CA PRO A 326 -18.51 14.66 -6.46
C PRO A 326 -18.66 13.19 -6.84
N ASN A 327 -18.83 12.33 -5.84
CA ASN A 327 -19.15 10.93 -6.10
C ASN A 327 -20.43 10.88 -6.92
N LEU A 328 -20.35 10.33 -8.14
CA LEU A 328 -21.55 9.99 -8.89
C LEU A 328 -22.30 8.96 -8.04
N GLU A 329 -23.49 9.32 -7.57
CA GLU A 329 -24.38 8.43 -6.82
C GLU A 329 -24.42 7.02 -7.45
N PRO A 330 -24.49 5.95 -6.65
CA PRO A 330 -24.38 4.55 -7.12
C PRO A 330 -25.32 4.21 -8.28
N HIS A 331 -26.44 4.94 -8.42
CA HIS A 331 -27.43 4.76 -9.47
C HIS A 331 -26.94 5.07 -10.90
N LYS A 332 -25.82 5.77 -11.09
CA LYS A 332 -25.27 6.04 -12.45
C LYS A 332 -24.22 5.02 -12.92
N GLN A 333 -23.67 4.19 -12.03
CA GLN A 333 -22.70 3.15 -12.43
C GLN A 333 -23.38 2.01 -13.21
N GLN A 334 -24.64 1.69 -12.92
CA GLN A 334 -25.42 0.72 -13.72
C GLN A 334 -25.65 1.16 -15.18
N ILE A 335 -25.73 2.47 -15.45
CA ILE A 335 -25.98 2.99 -16.80
C ILE A 335 -24.74 2.84 -17.70
N ILE A 336 -23.53 2.82 -17.12
CA ILE A 336 -22.29 2.63 -17.88
C ILE A 336 -22.05 1.15 -18.16
N GLU A 337 -22.35 0.24 -17.22
CA GLU A 337 -22.24 -1.22 -17.45
C GLU A 337 -23.20 -1.74 -18.53
N LEU A 338 -24.39 -1.15 -18.66
CA LEU A 338 -25.37 -1.53 -19.69
C LEU A 338 -24.99 -1.07 -21.10
N LYS A 339 -24.04 -0.15 -21.26
CA LYS A 339 -23.61 0.36 -22.58
C LYS A 339 -22.40 -0.38 -23.18
N PHE A 340 -21.72 -1.22 -22.40
CA PHE A 340 -20.50 -1.92 -22.83
C PHE A 340 -20.61 -3.46 -22.89
N THR A 341 -21.82 -4.02 -22.89
CA THR A 341 -22.01 -5.44 -23.18
C THR A 341 -22.21 -5.67 -24.69
N PRO A 342 -21.35 -6.45 -25.38
CA PRO A 342 -21.64 -6.88 -26.74
C PRO A 342 -22.87 -7.80 -26.70
N LYS A 343 -23.95 -7.45 -27.41
CA LYS A 343 -25.07 -8.35 -27.62
C LYS A 343 -24.57 -9.60 -28.34
N GLN A 344 -24.35 -10.70 -27.61
CA GLN A 344 -24.25 -12.03 -28.20
C GLN A 344 -25.61 -12.37 -28.83
N ARG A 345 -25.73 -12.19 -30.15
CA ARG A 345 -26.84 -12.75 -30.93
C ARG A 345 -26.61 -14.26 -31.03
N ASN A 346 -27.52 -15.04 -30.45
CA ASN A 346 -27.66 -16.47 -30.73
C ASN A 346 -28.02 -16.66 -32.21
N ILE A 347 -27.07 -17.12 -33.02
CA ILE A 347 -27.31 -17.56 -34.39
C ILE A 347 -27.78 -19.03 -34.31
N LYS A 348 -29.08 -19.25 -34.47
CA LYS A 348 -29.60 -20.56 -34.90
C LYS A 348 -29.37 -20.68 -36.41
N LYS A 349 -28.73 -21.78 -36.81
CA LYS A 349 -28.52 -22.19 -38.20
C LYS A 349 -29.86 -22.49 -38.89
N THR A 350 -30.16 -21.76 -39.95
CA THR A 350 -30.89 -22.25 -41.12
C THR A 350 -30.33 -21.54 -42.36
N LYS A 351 -30.25 -22.28 -43.47
CA LYS A 351 -29.68 -21.90 -44.78
C LYS A 351 -30.71 -22.33 -45.83
N PRO A 352 -30.66 -21.83 -47.07
CA PRO A 352 -30.91 -20.46 -47.52
C PRO A 352 -32.08 -20.41 -48.51
N GLU A 353 -32.66 -19.25 -48.78
CA GLU A 353 -33.41 -19.03 -50.03
C GLU A 353 -33.49 -17.53 -50.40
N ASN A 354 -32.99 -17.26 -51.60
CA ASN A 354 -33.27 -16.19 -52.57
C ASN A 354 -32.99 -14.70 -52.33
N GLU A 355 -32.49 -14.14 -53.42
CA GLU A 355 -31.99 -12.82 -53.75
C GLU A 355 -33.03 -11.68 -53.63
N SER A 356 -32.59 -10.48 -53.26
CA SER A 356 -32.53 -9.31 -54.16
C SER A 356 -32.42 -7.97 -53.42
N ASN A 357 -31.83 -7.01 -54.14
CA ASN A 357 -31.84 -5.56 -53.99
C ASN A 357 -30.82 -4.82 -53.10
N TYR A 358 -29.89 -4.20 -53.85
CA TYR A 358 -29.22 -2.93 -53.62
C TYR A 358 -30.10 -1.85 -52.99
N GLN A 359 -29.53 -1.07 -52.06
CA GLN A 359 -29.61 0.39 -52.08
C GLN A 359 -28.51 1.02 -51.19
N GLN A 360 -27.72 1.91 -51.81
CA GLN A 360 -26.88 2.91 -51.15
C GLN A 360 -27.74 3.85 -50.30
N LEU A 361 -27.18 4.37 -49.19
CA LEU A 361 -27.19 5.81 -48.87
C LEU A 361 -26.28 6.11 -47.68
N SER A 362 -25.37 7.05 -47.92
CA SER A 362 -24.56 7.83 -46.98
C SER A 362 -25.40 8.67 -46.01
N LEU A 363 -24.85 9.02 -44.85
CA LEU A 363 -24.89 10.38 -44.28
C LEU A 363 -24.02 10.50 -43.02
N GLU A 364 -23.22 11.57 -43.01
CA GLU A 364 -22.29 12.02 -41.98
C GLU A 364 -23.00 12.73 -40.80
N ASP A 365 -22.29 12.74 -39.67
CA ASP A 365 -22.21 13.71 -38.56
C ASP A 365 -23.24 14.85 -38.43
N THR A 366 -23.85 14.97 -37.23
CA THR A 366 -23.86 16.20 -36.38
C THR A 366 -24.82 16.05 -35.18
N ILE A 367 -24.30 15.90 -33.94
CA ILE A 367 -24.90 16.48 -32.72
C ILE A 367 -23.78 16.74 -31.69
N ILE A 368 -23.09 17.87 -31.83
CA ILE A 368 -22.48 18.62 -30.73
C ILE A 368 -23.08 20.01 -30.86
N ASP A 369 -24.07 20.34 -30.02
CA ASP A 369 -24.47 21.73 -29.69
C ASP A 369 -25.72 21.75 -28.78
N ASN A 370 -25.69 21.08 -27.62
CA ASN A 370 -26.76 21.28 -26.64
C ASN A 370 -26.38 21.09 -25.16
N LEU A 371 -25.09 21.17 -24.85
CA LEU A 371 -24.65 21.22 -23.46
C LEU A 371 -23.61 22.31 -23.36
N LEU A 372 -24.05 23.54 -23.07
CA LEU A 372 -23.39 24.58 -22.26
C LEU A 372 -24.02 25.97 -22.51
N ALA A 373 -25.00 26.38 -21.70
CA ALA A 373 -25.14 27.78 -21.26
C ALA A 373 -26.08 27.90 -20.02
N PRO A 374 -25.81 28.83 -19.08
CA PRO A 374 -26.42 28.88 -17.75
C PRO A 374 -27.58 29.90 -17.66
N ILE A 375 -28.57 29.64 -16.81
CA ILE A 375 -29.57 30.66 -16.43
C ILE A 375 -29.35 31.05 -14.96
N GLY A 376 -28.88 32.29 -14.79
CA GLY A 376 -29.03 33.05 -13.56
C GLY A 376 -30.29 33.93 -13.63
N ASN A 377 -30.86 34.13 -12.45
CA ASN A 377 -31.80 35.19 -12.02
C ASN A 377 -33.20 35.25 -12.64
N ASN A 378 -34.19 34.95 -11.79
CA ASN A 378 -35.31 35.87 -11.61
C ASN A 378 -35.79 35.90 -10.15
N ILE A 379 -36.14 37.11 -9.75
CA ILE A 379 -36.43 37.60 -8.41
C ILE A 379 -37.95 37.55 -8.14
N HIS A 380 -38.29 37.47 -6.85
CA HIS A 380 -39.51 37.91 -6.14
C HIS A 380 -40.65 36.93 -5.81
N GLN A 381 -41.02 37.02 -4.52
CA GLN A 381 -42.26 36.63 -3.81
C GLN A 381 -42.37 35.13 -3.54
N SER A 382 -42.51 34.64 -2.30
CA SER A 382 -43.30 35.15 -1.17
C SER A 382 -42.68 34.79 0.19
N ALA A 383 -43.09 35.57 1.19
CA ALA A 383 -42.66 35.53 2.57
C ALA A 383 -43.27 34.38 3.40
N ASP A 384 -42.64 34.15 4.55
CA ASP A 384 -43.16 33.62 5.81
C ASP A 384 -43.65 32.16 5.86
N ASN A 385 -42.89 31.32 6.59
CA ASN A 385 -43.38 30.75 7.85
C ASN A 385 -42.29 30.00 8.65
N ILE A 386 -41.98 30.58 9.81
CA ILE A 386 -41.87 29.95 11.14
C ILE A 386 -40.68 29.01 11.40
N SER A 387 -39.69 29.61 12.08
CA SER A 387 -38.86 29.00 13.10
C SER A 387 -39.67 28.34 14.21
N THR A 388 -39.32 27.12 14.63
CA THR A 388 -39.01 26.74 16.03
C THR A 388 -39.02 25.22 16.18
N LEU A 389 -37.93 24.64 16.69
CA LEU A 389 -37.95 23.73 17.84
C LEU A 389 -36.51 23.47 18.31
N LYS A 390 -36.19 24.09 19.44
CA LYS A 390 -35.00 23.88 20.26
C LYS A 390 -35.41 23.01 21.45
N LYS A 391 -34.49 22.13 21.87
CA LYS A 391 -34.25 21.62 23.24
C LYS A 391 -35.23 20.61 23.86
N LYS A 392 -34.67 19.46 24.26
CA LYS A 392 -34.64 18.81 25.60
C LYS A 392 -34.27 17.32 25.39
N ASN A 393 -33.46 16.61 26.18
CA ASN A 393 -33.08 16.70 27.60
C ASN A 393 -31.68 16.09 27.84
N GLN A 394 -30.99 16.61 28.85
CA GLN A 394 -30.01 15.90 29.69
C GLN A 394 -30.73 15.34 30.93
N HIS A 395 -30.21 14.25 31.52
CA HIS A 395 -29.95 14.02 32.97
C HIS A 395 -29.55 12.53 33.16
N GLU A 396 -28.33 12.27 33.64
CA GLU A 396 -27.97 11.69 34.97
C GLU A 396 -27.92 10.13 34.96
N THR A 397 -27.04 9.40 35.65
CA THR A 397 -26.41 9.61 36.98
C THR A 397 -25.16 8.71 37.16
N GLN A 398 -24.40 9.03 38.19
CA GLN A 398 -23.14 8.48 38.71
C GLN A 398 -23.20 7.07 39.33
N SER A 399 -22.04 6.39 39.42
CA SER A 399 -21.31 6.10 40.69
C SER A 399 -20.74 4.69 40.89
N GLY A 400 -19.51 4.64 41.43
CA GLY A 400 -18.93 3.59 42.30
C GLY A 400 -18.15 2.46 41.63
N HIS A 401 -17.11 1.83 42.20
CA HIS A 401 -16.23 2.10 43.35
C HIS A 401 -15.15 0.96 43.39
N LYS A 402 -13.92 1.26 43.85
CA LYS A 402 -12.93 0.37 44.57
C LYS A 402 -12.32 -0.86 43.82
N LYS A 403 -10.99 -1.00 43.64
CA LYS A 403 -9.81 -1.17 44.55
C LYS A 403 -9.39 -2.65 44.78
N ASN A 404 -8.06 -2.83 44.83
CA ASN A 404 -7.19 -3.93 45.32
C ASN A 404 -6.87 -5.07 44.33
N LYS A 405 -5.61 -5.39 44.02
CA LYS A 405 -4.31 -5.61 44.74
C LYS A 405 -4.05 -7.08 45.09
N ASN A 406 -2.90 -7.53 44.59
CA ASN A 406 -1.89 -8.43 45.19
C ASN A 406 -2.09 -9.96 45.18
N ALA A 407 -1.06 -10.61 44.63
CA ALA A 407 -0.15 -11.58 45.26
C ALA A 407 -0.06 -12.90 44.46
N GLN A 408 1.06 -13.32 43.88
CA GLN A 408 2.42 -13.67 44.37
C GLN A 408 2.62 -15.19 44.42
N LYS A 409 3.84 -15.61 44.03
CA LYS A 409 4.52 -16.92 44.24
C LYS A 409 4.15 -18.01 43.21
N ALA A 410 5.07 -18.86 42.73
CA ALA A 410 6.40 -19.24 43.21
C ALA A 410 7.25 -19.86 42.08
N GLN A 411 8.60 -19.80 42.24
CA GLN A 411 9.60 -20.91 42.16
C GLN A 411 9.59 -21.85 40.93
N ASN A 412 10.69 -22.37 40.37
CA ASN A 412 12.12 -22.42 40.70
C ASN A 412 12.85 -23.18 39.54
N ILE A 413 14.14 -22.87 39.32
CA ILE A 413 15.27 -23.83 39.19
C ILE A 413 15.52 -24.63 37.86
N LYS A 414 16.79 -24.49 37.39
CA LYS A 414 17.70 -25.44 36.65
C LYS A 414 17.42 -25.72 35.16
N THR A 415 18.38 -26.00 34.28
CA THR A 415 19.85 -25.84 34.11
C THR A 415 20.13 -26.16 32.63
N GLU A 416 21.31 -25.76 32.10
CA GLU A 416 22.11 -26.47 31.07
C GLU A 416 21.53 -26.68 29.66
N GLN A 417 22.11 -26.02 28.65
CA GLN A 417 23.20 -26.48 27.78
C GLN A 417 22.81 -27.54 26.73
N SER A 418 22.74 -27.10 25.47
CA SER A 418 23.29 -27.76 24.27
C SER A 418 23.12 -26.76 23.11
N GLN A 419 24.21 -26.31 22.46
CA GLN A 419 24.81 -26.91 21.25
C GLN A 419 23.74 -27.20 20.16
N GLN A 420 23.90 -26.96 18.87
CA GLN A 420 24.91 -26.42 17.94
C GLN A 420 24.32 -26.80 16.54
N LEU A 421 24.69 -26.09 15.48
CA LEU A 421 24.53 -26.47 14.04
C LEU A 421 23.15 -26.37 13.35
N CYS A 422 23.08 -25.47 12.34
CA CYS A 422 22.86 -25.74 10.90
C CYS A 422 22.45 -24.41 10.21
N LEU A 423 23.33 -23.69 9.50
CA LEU A 423 23.68 -23.89 8.09
C LEU A 423 22.49 -24.35 7.24
N PHE A 424 21.81 -23.42 6.55
CA PHE A 424 21.64 -23.31 5.10
C PHE A 424 20.88 -22.04 4.71
#